data_AF-A0A016WBR3-F1
#
_entry.id   AF-A0A016WBR3-F1
#
_cell.length_a   1.000
_cell.length_b   1.000
_cell.length_c   1.000
_cell.angle_alpha   90.00
_cell.angle_beta   90.00
_cell.angle_gamma   90.00
#
_symmetry.space_group_name_H-M   'P 1'
#
loop_
_entity.id
_entity.type
_entity.pdbx_description
1 polymer ?
#
loop_
_entity_poly.entity_id
_entity_poly.type
_entity_poly.pdbx_seq_one_letter_code
_entity_poly.pdbx_strand_id
1 'polypeptide(L)'
;MGPPVTRSRTASNDSRAAAPTTSSVSLPSATERLVSTLQELNDDATVHGKDAKTLRDATALAITEVWKDARSAATSLARKINEGNSSLLHNLNDSFSAVGERIDSIPLVATCSPDGPIPRIVSFVGSGEDASDSDSASRFR
;
A
#
# COMPACT_ATOMS: atom_id res chain seq x y z
N MET A 1 48.53 -45.58 3.39
CA MET A 1 48.73 -44.89 2.11
C MET A 1 47.48 -44.06 1.83
N GLY A 2 47.48 -42.76 2.14
CA GLY A 2 46.32 -41.88 1.96
C GLY A 2 46.24 -41.27 0.56
N PRO A 3 45.05 -40.87 0.06
CA PRO A 3 44.91 -40.28 -1.26
C PRO A 3 45.41 -38.82 -1.30
N PRO A 4 45.85 -38.32 -2.46
CA PRO A 4 46.51 -37.02 -2.58
C PRO A 4 45.52 -35.85 -2.53
N VAL A 5 45.93 -34.74 -1.92
CA VAL A 5 45.23 -33.45 -1.91
C VAL A 5 45.62 -32.65 -3.15
N THR A 6 44.66 -32.38 -4.03
CA THR A 6 44.84 -31.49 -5.19
C THR A 6 44.29 -30.09 -4.88
N ARG A 7 45.19 -29.10 -4.80
CA ARG A 7 44.83 -27.67 -4.78
C ARG A 7 44.77 -27.14 -6.21
N SER A 8 43.58 -26.92 -6.74
CA SER A 8 43.39 -26.18 -7.99
C SER A 8 43.26 -24.67 -7.68
N ARG A 9 44.24 -23.89 -8.14
CA ARG A 9 44.15 -22.43 -8.24
C ARG A 9 43.49 -22.08 -9.57
N THR A 10 42.32 -21.45 -9.55
CA THR A 10 41.78 -20.73 -10.71
C THR A 10 41.93 -19.24 -10.44
N ALA A 11 42.87 -18.60 -11.13
CA ALA A 11 42.92 -17.15 -11.24
C ALA A 11 41.77 -16.73 -12.17
N SER A 12 40.72 -16.11 -11.62
CA SER A 12 39.69 -15.46 -12.42
C SER A 12 40.23 -14.10 -12.83
N ASN A 13 40.58 -13.97 -14.11
CA ASN A 13 40.84 -12.70 -14.76
C ASN A 13 39.60 -11.80 -14.64
N ASP A 14 39.74 -10.64 -14.01
CA ASP A 14 38.78 -9.55 -14.13
C ASP A 14 38.97 -8.92 -15.52
N SER A 15 38.37 -9.55 -16.54
CA SER A 15 38.20 -8.94 -17.84
C SER A 15 36.87 -8.22 -17.81
N ARG A 16 36.88 -6.98 -17.29
CA ARG A 16 35.79 -6.03 -17.45
C ARG A 16 35.62 -5.72 -18.94
N ALA A 17 34.88 -6.58 -19.64
CA ALA A 17 34.34 -6.28 -20.95
C ALA A 17 33.43 -5.05 -20.80
N ALA A 18 33.80 -3.96 -21.45
CA ALA A 18 32.91 -2.82 -21.61
C ALA A 18 31.65 -3.31 -22.32
N ALA A 19 30.51 -3.28 -21.62
CA ALA A 19 29.22 -3.60 -22.20
C ALA A 19 28.99 -2.69 -23.42
N PRO A 20 28.52 -3.21 -24.56
CA PRO A 20 28.11 -2.37 -25.66
C PRO A 20 26.97 -1.49 -25.15
N THR A 21 27.16 -0.18 -25.18
CA THR A 21 26.08 0.79 -25.06
C THR A 21 25.17 0.56 -26.25
N THR A 22 24.17 -0.31 -26.08
CA THR A 22 23.00 -0.34 -26.95
C THR A 22 22.36 1.03 -26.81
N SER A 23 22.72 1.96 -27.70
CA SER A 23 21.85 3.09 -27.99
C SER A 23 20.53 2.45 -28.37
N SER A 24 19.58 2.44 -27.45
CA SER A 24 18.22 2.03 -27.72
C SER A 24 17.69 3.08 -28.69
N VAL A 25 17.91 2.84 -29.98
CA VAL A 25 17.19 3.55 -31.04
C VAL A 25 15.74 3.27 -30.71
N SER A 26 15.07 4.25 -30.11
CA SER A 26 13.66 4.18 -29.80
C SER A 26 12.97 4.05 -31.14
N LEU A 27 12.56 2.83 -31.48
CA LEU A 27 11.80 2.59 -32.68
C LEU A 27 10.52 3.43 -32.57
N PRO A 28 10.12 4.15 -33.64
CA PRO A 28 8.91 4.94 -33.59
C PRO A 28 7.71 4.06 -33.24
N SER A 29 6.78 4.56 -32.44
CA SER A 29 5.51 3.86 -32.13
C SER A 29 4.81 3.49 -33.44
N ALA A 30 4.02 2.41 -33.43
CA ALA A 30 3.23 2.04 -34.60
C ALA A 30 2.30 3.19 -35.06
N THR A 31 1.83 4.03 -34.13
CA THR A 31 1.06 5.23 -34.45
C THR A 31 1.91 6.29 -35.16
N GLU A 32 3.14 6.51 -34.72
CA GLU A 32 4.07 7.43 -35.39
C GLU A 32 4.40 6.96 -36.81
N ARG A 33 4.62 5.64 -36.99
CA ARG A 33 4.81 5.06 -38.34
C ARG A 33 3.59 5.26 -39.23
N LEU A 34 2.39 5.09 -38.69
CA LEU A 34 1.15 5.35 -39.43
C LEU A 34 1.06 6.83 -39.83
N VAL A 35 1.36 7.76 -38.92
CA VAL A 35 1.36 9.19 -39.20
C VAL A 35 2.37 9.54 -40.30
N SER A 36 3.59 9.01 -40.24
CA SER A 36 4.58 9.20 -41.32
C SER A 36 4.10 8.63 -42.65
N THR A 37 3.51 7.42 -42.63
CA THR A 37 2.95 6.81 -43.85
C THR A 37 1.84 7.66 -44.46
N LEU A 38 0.98 8.27 -43.64
CA LEU A 38 -0.07 9.18 -44.10
C LEU A 38 0.49 10.49 -44.66
N GLN A 39 1.57 11.03 -44.08
CA GLN A 39 2.20 12.26 -44.57
C GLN A 39 2.90 12.10 -45.93
N GLU A 40 3.36 10.89 -46.24
CA GLU A 40 4.01 10.57 -47.52
C GLU A 40 3.02 10.37 -48.67
N LEU A 41 1.74 10.16 -48.38
CA LEU A 41 0.68 9.97 -49.37
C LEU A 41 0.11 11.32 -49.81
N ASN A 42 -0.01 11.51 -51.12
CA ASN A 42 -0.71 12.65 -51.71
C ASN A 42 -2.14 12.28 -52.06
N ASP A 43 -3.12 13.07 -51.60
CA ASP A 43 -4.54 12.80 -51.79
C ASP A 43 -4.99 12.85 -53.26
N ASP A 44 -4.33 13.68 -54.09
CA ASP A 44 -4.65 13.84 -55.51
C ASP A 44 -3.92 12.83 -56.43
N ALA A 45 -3.04 11.99 -55.87
CA ALA A 45 -2.27 11.03 -56.64
C ALA A 45 -3.06 9.76 -56.93
N THR A 46 -2.79 9.12 -58.08
CA THR A 46 -3.29 7.77 -58.35
C THR A 46 -2.67 6.79 -57.35
N VAL A 47 -3.51 6.05 -56.63
CA VAL A 47 -3.07 5.10 -55.60
C VAL A 47 -2.40 3.89 -56.26
N HIS A 48 -1.13 3.65 -55.94
CA HIS A 48 -0.45 2.42 -56.33
C HIS A 48 -0.68 1.33 -55.28
N GLY A 49 -0.80 0.08 -55.73
CA GLY A 49 -1.03 -1.05 -54.81
C GLY A 49 0.03 -1.21 -53.72
N LYS A 50 1.28 -0.78 -53.99
CA LYS A 50 2.35 -0.74 -52.98
C LYS A 50 2.04 0.25 -51.84
N ASP A 51 1.55 1.43 -52.18
CA ASP A 51 1.29 2.52 -51.23
C ASP A 51 0.07 2.16 -50.37
N ALA A 52 -0.96 1.60 -50.99
CA ALA A 52 -2.12 1.05 -50.29
C ALA A 52 -1.76 -0.09 -49.32
N LYS A 53 -0.84 -0.98 -49.73
CA LYS A 53 -0.37 -2.07 -48.87
C LYS A 53 0.39 -1.52 -47.66
N THR A 54 1.33 -0.58 -47.86
CA THR A 54 2.09 0.04 -46.78
C THR A 54 1.18 0.73 -45.79
N LEU A 55 0.20 1.51 -46.27
CA LEU A 55 -0.79 2.17 -45.42
C LEU A 55 -1.60 1.17 -44.59
N ARG A 56 -2.09 0.11 -45.22
CA ARG A 56 -2.85 -0.95 -44.54
C ARG A 56 -2.01 -1.63 -43.46
N ASP A 57 -0.78 -2.00 -43.78
CA ASP A 57 0.09 -2.72 -42.85
C ASP A 57 0.48 -1.80 -41.66
N ALA A 58 0.79 -0.52 -41.92
CA ALA A 58 1.03 0.48 -40.87
C ALA A 58 -0.21 0.70 -39.98
N THR A 59 -1.40 0.76 -40.59
CA THR A 59 -2.67 0.91 -39.87
C THR A 59 -2.96 -0.31 -38.98
N ALA A 60 -2.79 -1.52 -39.52
CA ALA A 60 -2.99 -2.75 -38.77
C ALA A 60 -2.06 -2.86 -37.56
N LEU A 61 -0.79 -2.45 -37.74
CA LEU A 61 0.18 -2.38 -36.65
C LEU A 61 -0.25 -1.37 -35.57
N ALA A 62 -0.62 -0.15 -35.97
CA ALA A 62 -1.04 0.91 -35.05
C ALA A 62 -2.26 0.49 -34.22
N ILE A 63 -3.30 -0.03 -34.87
CA ILE A 63 -4.51 -0.53 -34.17
C ILE A 63 -4.16 -1.65 -33.20
N THR A 64 -3.30 -2.59 -33.62
CA THR A 64 -2.91 -3.71 -32.78
C THR A 64 -2.14 -3.26 -31.55
N GLU A 65 -1.23 -2.29 -31.70
CA GLU A 65 -0.45 -1.70 -30.62
C GLU A 65 -1.38 -0.98 -29.62
N VAL A 66 -2.21 -0.05 -30.09
CA VAL A 66 -3.17 0.67 -29.24
C VAL A 66 -4.12 -0.27 -28.51
N TRP A 67 -4.60 -1.33 -29.17
CA TRP A 67 -5.46 -2.33 -28.54
C TRP A 67 -4.74 -3.16 -27.46
N LYS A 68 -3.44 -3.45 -27.63
CA LYS A 68 -2.62 -4.10 -26.61
C LYS A 68 -2.39 -3.18 -25.41
N ASP A 69 -2.10 -1.92 -25.67
CA ASP A 69 -1.85 -0.93 -24.63
C ASP A 69 -3.12 -0.65 -23.82
N ALA A 70 -4.25 -0.43 -24.50
CA ALA A 70 -5.54 -0.23 -23.85
C ALA A 70 -5.93 -1.42 -22.97
N ARG A 71 -5.74 -2.65 -23.45
CA ARG A 71 -6.02 -3.86 -22.65
C ARG A 71 -5.11 -3.99 -21.44
N SER A 72 -3.82 -3.68 -21.62
CA SER A 72 -2.84 -3.72 -20.53
C SER A 72 -3.17 -2.68 -19.47
N ALA A 73 -3.53 -1.45 -19.88
CA ALA A 73 -3.98 -0.39 -18.99
C ALA A 73 -5.25 -0.78 -18.23
N ALA A 74 -6.25 -1.33 -18.92
CA ALA A 74 -7.49 -1.79 -18.29
C ALA A 74 -7.25 -2.91 -17.28
N THR A 75 -6.39 -3.88 -17.62
CA THR A 75 -6.03 -4.99 -16.72
C THR A 75 -5.29 -4.48 -15.49
N SER A 76 -4.35 -3.55 -15.68
CA SER A 76 -3.61 -2.91 -14.58
C SER A 76 -4.53 -2.12 -13.66
N LEU A 77 -5.50 -1.39 -14.22
CA LEU A 77 -6.49 -0.64 -13.46
C LEU A 77 -7.39 -1.58 -12.65
N ALA A 78 -7.94 -2.64 -13.27
CA ALA A 78 -8.77 -3.62 -12.58
C ALA A 78 -8.02 -4.28 -11.42
N ARG A 79 -6.74 -4.64 -11.63
CA ARG A 79 -5.87 -5.17 -10.57
C ARG A 79 -5.71 -4.16 -9.42
N LYS A 80 -5.38 -2.90 -9.72
CA LYS A 80 -5.23 -1.84 -8.71
C LYS A 80 -6.50 -1.61 -7.90
N ILE A 81 -7.67 -1.65 -8.55
CA ILE A 81 -8.97 -1.53 -7.87
C ILE A 81 -9.17 -2.70 -6.92
N ASN A 82 -8.92 -3.93 -7.38
CA ASN A 82 -9.07 -5.11 -6.54
C ASN A 82 -8.13 -5.10 -5.34
N GLU A 83 -6.85 -4.78 -5.56
CA GLU A 83 -5.85 -4.61 -4.50
C GLU A 83 -6.28 -3.52 -3.50
N GLY A 84 -6.72 -2.37 -3.99
CA GLY A 84 -7.22 -1.27 -3.15
C GLY A 84 -8.43 -1.68 -2.31
N ASN A 85 -9.38 -2.40 -2.90
CA ASN A 85 -10.56 -2.91 -2.18
C ASN A 85 -10.17 -3.92 -1.11
N SER A 86 -9.24 -4.84 -1.40
CA SER A 86 -8.72 -5.79 -0.40
C SER A 86 -8.04 -5.07 0.75
N SER A 87 -7.20 -4.07 0.48
CA SER A 87 -6.56 -3.26 1.53
C SER A 87 -7.56 -2.48 2.37
N LEU A 88 -8.58 -1.87 1.75
CA LEU A 88 -9.61 -1.15 2.47
C LEU A 88 -10.43 -2.08 3.38
N LEU A 89 -10.84 -3.24 2.88
CA LEU A 89 -11.57 -4.24 3.66
C LEU A 89 -10.75 -4.74 4.85
N HIS A 90 -9.46 -5.00 4.64
CA HIS A 90 -8.55 -5.39 5.72
C HIS A 90 -8.47 -4.31 6.80
N ASN A 91 -8.22 -3.06 6.42
CA ASN A 91 -8.13 -1.94 7.37
C ASN A 91 -9.45 -1.68 8.12
N LEU A 92 -10.60 -1.85 7.46
CA LEU A 92 -11.91 -1.74 8.10
C LEU A 92 -12.10 -2.85 9.13
N ASN A 93 -11.77 -4.09 8.77
CA ASN A 93 -11.86 -5.23 9.69
C ASN A 93 -10.96 -5.04 10.92
N ASP A 94 -9.74 -4.56 10.71
CA ASP A 94 -8.80 -4.27 11.80
C ASP A 94 -9.35 -3.16 12.71
N SER A 95 -9.94 -2.11 12.12
CA SER A 95 -10.58 -1.02 12.87
C SER A 95 -11.77 -1.50 13.70
N PHE A 96 -12.63 -2.36 13.14
CA PHE A 96 -13.75 -2.94 13.89
C PHE A 96 -13.28 -3.88 15.00
N SER A 97 -12.23 -4.67 14.75
CA SER A 97 -11.64 -5.54 15.76
C SER A 97 -11.11 -4.72 16.94
N ALA A 98 -10.38 -3.63 16.66
CA ALA A 98 -9.89 -2.71 17.69
C ALA A 98 -11.02 -2.04 18.49
N VAL A 99 -12.13 -1.68 17.84
CA VAL A 99 -13.32 -1.15 18.54
C VAL A 99 -13.98 -2.23 19.40
N GLY A 100 -14.08 -3.47 18.92
CA GLY A 100 -14.59 -4.60 19.68
C GLY A 100 -13.80 -4.82 20.97
N GLU A 101 -12.47 -4.91 20.87
CA GLU A 101 -11.59 -5.02 22.05
C GLU A 101 -11.76 -3.85 23.03
N ARG A 102 -12.01 -2.64 22.52
CA ARG A 102 -12.27 -1.47 23.35
C ARG A 102 -13.61 -1.56 24.07
N ILE A 103 -14.64 -2.14 23.46
CA ILE A 103 -15.95 -2.35 24.08
C ILE A 103 -15.85 -3.45 25.13
N ASP A 104 -15.15 -4.54 24.83
CA ASP A 104 -14.95 -5.66 25.75
C ASP A 104 -14.15 -5.28 27.00
N SER A 105 -13.33 -4.22 26.90
CA SER A 105 -12.61 -3.63 28.04
C SER A 105 -13.42 -2.61 28.85
N ILE A 106 -14.66 -2.29 28.45
CA ILE A 106 -15.54 -1.45 29.26
C ILE A 106 -15.98 -2.25 30.50
N PRO A 107 -15.71 -1.78 31.72
CA PRO A 107 -16.10 -2.50 32.92
C PRO A 107 -17.63 -2.60 33.03
N LEU A 108 -18.13 -3.82 33.26
CA LEU A 108 -19.53 -4.07 33.54
C LEU A 108 -19.91 -3.38 34.86
N VAL A 109 -20.72 -2.32 34.79
CA VAL A 109 -21.28 -1.69 35.99
C VAL A 109 -22.32 -2.64 36.59
N ALA A 110 -22.14 -3.04 37.85
CA ALA A 110 -23.13 -3.83 38.57
C ALA A 110 -24.44 -3.02 38.66
N THR A 111 -25.44 -3.40 37.88
CA THR A 111 -26.78 -2.84 38.01
C THR A 111 -27.42 -3.46 39.25
N CYS A 112 -27.72 -2.63 40.24
CA CYS A 112 -28.53 -3.07 41.38
C CYS A 112 -29.87 -3.56 40.86
N SER A 113 -30.17 -4.85 41.04
CA SER A 113 -31.49 -5.41 40.78
C SER A 113 -32.53 -4.59 41.57
N PRO A 114 -33.66 -4.19 40.96
CA PRO A 114 -34.70 -3.44 41.68
C PRO A 114 -35.35 -4.25 42.82
N ASP A 115 -35.11 -5.56 42.86
CA ASP A 115 -35.65 -6.49 43.84
C ASP A 115 -34.68 -6.83 44.99
N GLY A 116 -33.50 -6.20 45.02
CA GLY A 116 -32.53 -6.31 46.11
C GLY A 116 -32.52 -5.05 46.99
N PRO A 117 -32.28 -5.16 48.31
CA PRO A 117 -32.25 -3.99 49.19
C PRO A 117 -31.19 -2.99 48.72
N ILE A 118 -31.61 -1.74 48.48
CA ILE A 118 -30.73 -0.63 48.10
C ILE A 118 -29.67 -0.45 49.20
N PRO A 119 -28.36 -0.46 48.88
CA PRO A 119 -27.32 -0.19 49.86
C PRO A 119 -27.54 1.17 50.50
N ARG A 120 -27.79 1.20 51.82
CA ARG A 120 -27.94 2.46 52.55
C ARG A 120 -26.55 3.08 52.72
N ILE A 121 -26.33 4.23 52.10
CA ILE A 121 -25.17 5.06 52.36
C ILE A 121 -25.33 5.61 53.79
N VAL A 122 -24.51 5.14 54.72
CA VAL A 122 -24.44 5.68 56.08
C VAL A 122 -23.71 7.02 56.03
N SER A 123 -24.33 8.07 56.57
CA SER A 123 -23.72 9.38 56.70
C SER A 123 -22.48 9.30 57.59
N PHE A 124 -21.35 9.80 57.10
CA PHE A 124 -20.14 9.95 57.89
C PHE A 124 -20.38 11.03 58.95
N VAL A 125 -20.62 10.62 60.20
CA VAL A 125 -20.53 11.52 61.34
C VAL A 125 -19.06 11.61 61.70
N GLY A 126 -18.46 12.76 61.41
CA GLY A 126 -17.06 13.03 61.73
C GLY A 126 -16.78 12.75 63.20
N SER A 127 -15.65 12.07 63.45
CA SER A 127 -15.12 11.88 64.80
C SER A 127 -14.71 13.25 65.34
N GLY A 128 -15.62 13.90 66.06
CA GLY A 128 -15.30 15.06 66.89
C GLY A 128 -14.27 14.64 67.93
N GLU A 129 -13.03 15.04 67.69
CA GLU A 129 -11.98 15.10 68.69
C GLU A 129 -12.36 16.12 69.77
N ASP A 130 -12.88 15.64 70.90
CA ASP A 130 -12.87 16.42 72.15
C ASP A 130 -11.42 16.44 72.68
N ALA A 131 -10.61 17.36 72.14
CA ALA A 131 -9.36 17.77 72.75
C ALA A 131 -9.59 19.05 73.57
N SER A 132 -10.33 18.94 74.67
CA SER A 132 -10.27 19.92 75.75
C SER A 132 -8.98 19.68 76.53
N ASP A 133 -7.87 20.19 75.99
CA ASP A 133 -6.58 20.27 76.67
C ASP A 133 -6.68 21.37 77.74
N SER A 134 -6.98 20.93 78.95
CA SER A 134 -7.01 21.76 80.14
C SER A 134 -5.59 22.00 80.66
N ASP A 135 -5.29 23.27 80.86
CA ASP A 135 -4.32 23.81 81.84
C ASP A 135 -2.83 23.74 81.48
N SER A 136 -2.30 24.85 80.94
CA SER A 136 -0.91 25.29 81.14
C SER A 136 -0.70 26.74 80.64
N ALA A 137 -1.21 27.72 81.38
CA ALA A 137 -0.75 29.12 81.22
C ALA A 137 -0.78 29.86 82.57
N SER A 138 0.11 29.47 83.48
CA SER A 138 0.50 30.32 84.60
C SER A 138 1.93 30.01 85.03
N ARG A 139 2.72 31.07 85.28
CA ARG A 139 4.14 31.15 85.68
C ARG A 139 5.14 31.25 84.50
N PHE A 140 5.97 32.28 84.37
CA PHE A 140 6.50 33.25 85.34
C PHE A 140 6.83 34.58 84.66
N ARG A 141 6.56 35.65 85.41
CA ARG A 141 7.33 36.89 85.46
C ARG A 141 8.78 36.62 85.84
#